data_AF-A0A6B0XV61-F1
#
_entry.id   AF-A0A6B0XV61-F1
#
_cell.length_a   1.000
_cell.length_b   1.000
_cell.length_c   1.000
_cell.angle_alpha   90.00
_cell.angle_beta   90.00
_cell.angle_gamma   90.00
#
_symmetry.space_group_name_H-M   'P 1'
#
loop_
_entity.id
_entity.type
_entity.pdbx_description
1 polymer ?
#
loop_
_entity_poly.entity_id
_entity_poly.type
_entity_poly.pdbx_seq_one_letter_code
_entity_poly.pdbx_strand_id
1 'polypeptide(L)'
;MRLLHGLRGRMRDGVRLSADVYLPASGGPFPTILTRTPYESGRDVFIEKGVWWAERGYAFVVQDCRGRFGSEGVFHAYLPEIEDGYDTLEWLAGQAWCDGKIGMWGRSYGGLTQWLSAPLGSPRLTCMAPHVICDDHFGDCHYLGGAFQLLLSLGAAAIWETNLATVTGPQAARLFQNPKFWAHLPIIEMDERAIGRKIPYWREWLEHPTRDEYWRRLGVTDQYGRITAPVFQQGGWYDAYPGSALRIHEGMTAGAGTSRARAQSRTLIGPWSHEIPETRTVGELDFGPDAWVDVREEERRWFDWQLRGVDDGIGEDPPLRWFTTGANRWREGAEWPPPGTKDVPWYLHSHGRANRDDDAWLDPEPPGDEPPDRFEYDPRDPAPSLGGNLSSRLITTHAETPMRAGPVEQASLERRPDVLVYTSRALEDDLEVTGPVEVVLYAESSARDTDFVARITDVDPAGGSFVLTEGILRARYRGGLDRTELLEPNEATGFRIRLYPMSHVFRAGHRIRLQVTSSCFPRFSRNLNTGEDVGTGTRMRTACNTVLHSAGYPSHVRLPVRAPQSD
;
A
#
# COMPACT_ATOMS: atom_id res chain seq x y z
N MET A 1 10.73 18.09 30.29
CA MET A 1 9.93 16.87 30.06
C MET A 1 10.27 15.84 31.12
N ARG A 2 9.35 14.96 31.49
CA ARG A 2 9.58 13.79 32.35
C ARG A 2 9.27 12.52 31.57
N LEU A 3 10.17 11.54 31.59
CA LEU A 3 9.96 10.22 30.98
C LEU A 3 9.58 9.22 32.08
N LEU A 4 8.47 8.51 31.89
CA LEU A 4 8.13 7.30 32.65
C LEU A 4 8.44 6.11 31.76
N HIS A 5 9.56 5.44 32.00
CA HIS A 5 10.00 4.31 31.20
C HIS A 5 9.38 3.00 31.70
N GLY A 6 8.90 2.16 30.78
CA GLY A 6 8.41 0.81 31.08
C GLY A 6 7.15 0.76 31.96
N LEU A 7 6.31 1.79 31.92
CA LEU A 7 5.05 1.85 32.66
C LEU A 7 4.11 0.73 32.18
N ARG A 8 3.45 0.03 33.11
CA ARG A 8 2.67 -1.18 32.81
C ARG A 8 1.16 -0.96 32.89
N GLY A 9 0.48 -1.19 31.77
CA GLY A 9 -0.99 -1.24 31.69
C GLY A 9 -1.49 -2.69 31.70
N ARG A 10 -2.50 -2.98 32.52
CA ARG A 10 -3.09 -4.34 32.63
C ARG A 10 -4.28 -4.47 31.68
N MET A 11 -4.23 -5.44 30.78
CA MET A 11 -5.33 -5.78 29.87
C MET A 11 -6.39 -6.63 30.60
N ARG A 12 -7.55 -6.84 29.99
CA ARG A 12 -8.69 -7.59 30.58
C ARG A 12 -8.35 -9.02 30.98
N ASP A 13 -7.43 -9.66 30.24
CA ASP A 13 -6.95 -11.01 30.51
C ASP A 13 -5.81 -11.06 31.55
N GLY A 14 -5.36 -9.90 32.02
CA GLY A 14 -4.34 -9.75 33.04
C GLY A 14 -2.89 -9.65 32.54
N VAL A 15 -2.67 -9.76 31.24
CA VAL A 15 -1.37 -9.48 30.63
C VAL A 15 -1.03 -8.00 30.78
N ARG A 16 0.25 -7.69 31.03
CA ARG A 16 0.72 -6.30 31.18
C ARG A 16 1.52 -5.84 29.96
N LEU A 17 1.04 -4.80 29.32
CA LEU A 17 1.74 -4.15 28.21
C LEU A 17 2.63 -3.02 28.74
N SER A 18 3.83 -2.91 28.19
CA SER A 18 4.85 -1.92 28.53
C SER A 18 4.68 -0.67 27.67
N ALA A 19 4.78 0.50 28.30
CA ALA A 19 4.73 1.77 27.61
C ALA A 19 5.76 2.77 28.15
N ASP A 20 6.38 3.50 27.23
CA ASP A 20 7.20 4.67 27.52
C ASP A 20 6.34 5.92 27.39
N VAL A 21 6.32 6.74 28.44
CA VAL A 21 5.45 7.93 28.54
C VAL A 21 6.27 9.19 28.67
N TYR A 22 6.17 10.06 27.68
CA TYR A 22 6.81 11.37 27.64
C TYR A 22 5.81 12.42 28.10
N LEU A 23 6.09 13.04 29.24
CA LEU A 23 5.21 14.03 29.86
C LEU A 23 5.81 15.44 29.76
N PRO A 24 4.97 16.46 29.54
CA PRO A 24 5.37 17.86 29.69
C PRO A 24 5.97 18.13 31.07
N ALA A 25 6.82 19.16 31.18
CA ALA A 25 7.41 19.56 32.45
C ALA A 25 6.43 20.30 33.39
N SER A 26 5.33 20.82 32.84
CA SER A 26 4.28 21.48 33.60
C SER A 26 3.50 20.50 34.47
N GLY A 27 2.66 21.01 35.38
CA GLY A 27 1.67 20.18 36.07
C GLY A 27 0.54 19.79 35.12
N GLY A 28 0.20 18.49 35.04
CA GLY A 28 -0.93 17.98 34.24
C GLY A 28 -2.30 18.23 34.89
N PRO A 29 -3.38 17.63 34.37
CA PRO A 29 -3.43 16.59 33.33
C PRO A 29 -3.22 17.10 31.90
N PHE A 30 -2.94 16.20 30.95
CA PHE A 30 -2.61 16.50 29.56
C PHE A 30 -3.47 15.75 28.56
N PRO A 31 -3.77 16.35 27.38
CA PRO A 31 -4.24 15.58 26.24
C PRO A 31 -3.15 14.59 25.85
N THR A 32 -3.56 13.36 25.54
CA THR A 32 -2.62 12.25 25.34
C THR A 32 -2.65 11.78 23.89
N ILE A 33 -1.47 11.50 23.33
CA ILE A 33 -1.30 10.86 22.03
C ILE A 33 -0.71 9.47 22.26
N LEU A 34 -1.39 8.43 21.77
CA LEU A 34 -0.99 7.04 21.87
C LEU A 34 -0.48 6.52 20.52
N THR A 35 0.69 5.88 20.53
CA THR A 35 1.12 4.97 19.47
C THR A 35 1.33 3.58 20.06
N ARG A 36 0.75 2.55 19.42
CA ARG A 36 0.98 1.14 19.74
C ARG A 36 1.85 0.56 18.63
N THR A 37 2.91 -0.18 18.98
CA THR A 37 3.91 -0.59 18.00
C THR A 37 4.53 -1.96 18.28
N PRO A 38 4.77 -2.78 17.23
CA PRO A 38 5.57 -3.99 17.33
C PRO A 38 7.06 -3.71 17.04
N TYR A 39 7.51 -2.44 17.04
CA TYR A 39 8.83 -2.04 16.58
C TYR A 39 9.76 -1.51 17.69
N GLU A 40 9.55 -1.88 18.95
CA GLU A 40 10.30 -1.42 20.12
C GLU A 40 10.04 0.05 20.46
N SER A 41 9.43 0.26 21.63
CA SER A 41 9.07 1.57 22.17
C SER A 41 10.26 2.52 22.38
N GLY A 42 11.45 1.97 22.63
CA GLY A 42 12.69 2.71 22.89
C GLY A 42 13.47 3.14 21.65
N ARG A 43 12.97 2.93 20.42
CA ARG A 43 13.69 3.38 19.21
C ARG A 43 13.76 4.89 19.10
N ASP A 44 14.86 5.39 18.53
CA ASP A 44 15.14 6.83 18.33
C ASP A 44 13.96 7.60 17.71
N VAL A 45 13.30 7.05 16.68
CA VAL A 45 12.14 7.68 16.03
C VAL A 45 10.99 7.96 17.00
N PHE A 46 10.77 7.10 18.01
CA PHE A 46 9.75 7.28 19.02
C PHE A 46 10.22 8.20 20.14
N ILE A 47 11.51 8.17 20.51
CA ILE A 47 12.10 9.12 21.45
C ILE A 47 11.99 10.54 20.92
N GLU A 48 12.41 10.78 19.67
CA GLU A 48 12.34 12.09 19.01
C GLU A 48 10.91 12.63 18.92
N LYS A 49 9.93 11.75 18.66
CA LYS A 49 8.51 12.12 18.66
C LYS A 49 8.00 12.41 20.07
N GLY A 50 8.35 11.58 21.04
CA GLY A 50 7.96 11.75 22.44
C GLY A 50 8.44 13.06 23.03
N VAL A 51 9.70 13.42 22.81
CA VAL A 51 10.27 14.71 23.24
C VAL A 51 9.50 15.87 22.60
N TRP A 52 9.33 15.85 21.29
CA TRP A 52 8.72 16.97 20.57
C TRP A 52 7.26 17.23 20.94
N TRP A 53 6.47 16.17 21.15
CA TRP A 53 5.07 16.28 21.59
C TRP A 53 4.97 16.75 23.05
N ALA A 54 5.85 16.26 23.91
CA ALA A 54 5.89 16.67 25.32
C ALA A 54 6.31 18.14 25.50
N GLU A 55 7.24 18.63 24.68
CA GLU A 55 7.59 20.06 24.62
C GLU A 55 6.42 20.94 24.15
N ARG A 56 5.47 20.36 23.43
CA ARG A 56 4.25 21.02 22.94
C ARG A 56 3.04 20.78 23.83
N GLY A 57 3.22 20.22 25.03
CA GLY A 57 2.18 20.07 26.05
C GLY A 57 1.29 18.83 25.92
N TYR A 58 1.69 17.83 25.14
CA TYR A 58 1.00 16.55 25.04
C TYR A 58 1.70 15.48 25.88
N ALA A 59 0.95 14.60 26.53
CA ALA A 59 1.52 13.33 26.94
C ALA A 59 1.65 12.45 25.67
N PHE A 60 2.84 11.93 25.38
CA PHE A 60 3.04 11.00 24.28
C PHE A 60 3.38 9.62 24.83
N VAL A 61 2.60 8.61 24.45
CA VAL A 61 2.69 7.24 24.95
C VAL A 61 3.07 6.32 23.80
N VAL A 62 4.15 5.57 23.99
CA VAL A 62 4.63 4.55 23.05
C VAL A 62 4.50 3.20 23.74
N GLN A 63 3.51 2.41 23.33
CA GLN A 63 3.26 1.08 23.90
C GLN A 63 3.78 -0.02 22.99
N ASP A 64 4.56 -0.94 23.56
CA ASP A 64 4.90 -2.18 22.86
C ASP A 64 3.67 -3.08 22.73
N CYS A 65 3.37 -3.54 21.52
CA CYS A 65 2.31 -4.52 21.30
C CYS A 65 2.54 -5.81 22.10
N ARG A 66 1.47 -6.58 22.34
CA ARG A 66 1.52 -7.82 23.11
C ARG A 66 2.63 -8.76 22.66
N GLY A 67 3.36 -9.31 23.63
CA GLY A 67 4.47 -10.22 23.42
C GLY A 67 5.71 -9.58 22.79
N ARG A 68 5.77 -8.26 22.59
CA ARG A 68 6.92 -7.55 22.03
C ARG A 68 7.67 -6.74 23.08
N PHE A 69 9.00 -6.84 23.00
CA PHE A 69 9.95 -6.08 23.83
C PHE A 69 9.59 -6.08 25.31
N GLY A 70 9.17 -4.93 25.85
CA GLY A 70 8.79 -4.84 27.24
C GLY A 70 7.52 -5.65 27.55
N SER A 71 6.56 -5.73 26.63
CA SER A 71 5.22 -6.29 26.86
C SER A 71 5.19 -7.81 27.07
N GLU A 72 4.35 -8.23 28.02
CA GLU A 72 4.07 -9.63 28.28
C GLU A 72 3.18 -10.26 27.19
N GLY A 73 3.02 -11.59 27.24
CA GLY A 73 2.15 -12.35 26.33
C GLY A 73 2.89 -12.93 25.13
N VAL A 74 2.12 -13.32 24.11
CA VAL A 74 2.63 -13.90 22.86
C VAL A 74 2.21 -12.99 21.71
N PHE A 75 3.17 -12.65 20.85
CA PHE A 75 2.87 -11.87 19.65
C PHE A 75 2.22 -12.76 18.59
N HIS A 76 1.12 -12.28 18.04
CA HIS A 76 0.46 -12.83 16.88
C HIS A 76 0.02 -11.64 16.04
N ALA A 77 0.39 -11.60 14.76
CA ALA A 77 0.05 -10.46 13.93
C ALA A 77 -1.47 -10.17 13.99
N TYR A 78 -1.80 -8.90 14.24
CA TYR A 78 -3.16 -8.35 14.30
C TYR A 78 -4.02 -8.78 15.51
N LEU A 79 -3.56 -9.72 16.34
CA LEU A 79 -4.34 -10.27 17.45
C LEU A 79 -3.59 -10.21 18.79
N PRO A 80 -4.26 -9.84 19.90
CA PRO A 80 -5.61 -9.30 20.03
C PRO A 80 -5.59 -7.76 20.01
N GLU A 81 -5.21 -7.16 18.88
CA GLU A 81 -4.98 -5.70 18.81
C GLU A 81 -6.23 -4.86 19.07
N ILE A 82 -7.41 -5.40 18.75
CA ILE A 82 -8.71 -4.77 18.97
C ILE A 82 -8.96 -4.57 20.48
N GLU A 83 -8.87 -5.65 21.26
CA GLU A 83 -9.11 -5.63 22.70
C GLU A 83 -8.00 -4.91 23.47
N ASP A 84 -6.74 -5.16 23.12
CA ASP A 84 -5.60 -4.53 23.78
C ASP A 84 -5.58 -3.01 23.54
N GLY A 85 -6.01 -2.58 22.34
CA GLY A 85 -6.19 -1.18 22.01
C GLY A 85 -7.23 -0.50 22.88
N TYR A 86 -8.42 -1.10 23.00
CA TYR A 86 -9.49 -0.59 23.86
C TYR A 86 -9.08 -0.53 25.33
N ASP A 87 -8.49 -1.60 25.86
CA ASP A 87 -8.09 -1.67 27.27
C ASP A 87 -6.98 -0.66 27.58
N THR A 88 -6.08 -0.41 26.63
CA THR A 88 -5.03 0.61 26.74
C THR A 88 -5.63 2.02 26.82
N LEU A 89 -6.64 2.34 26.00
CA LEU A 89 -7.31 3.63 26.03
C LEU A 89 -7.98 3.88 27.40
N GLU A 90 -8.68 2.89 27.95
CA GLU A 90 -9.30 3.02 29.29
C GLU A 90 -8.26 3.12 30.41
N TRP A 91 -7.17 2.33 30.32
CA TRP A 91 -6.08 2.37 31.30
C TRP A 91 -5.38 3.74 31.34
N LEU A 92 -5.11 4.32 30.16
CA LEU A 92 -4.49 5.64 30.02
C LEU A 92 -5.40 6.75 30.54
N ALA A 93 -6.70 6.69 30.24
CA ALA A 93 -7.66 7.66 30.75
C ALA A 93 -7.78 7.65 32.30
N GLY A 94 -7.42 6.54 32.95
CA GLY A 94 -7.35 6.44 34.41
C GLY A 94 -6.08 7.03 35.05
N GLN A 95 -5.10 7.47 34.26
CA GLN A 95 -3.86 8.03 34.79
C GLN A 95 -4.05 9.49 35.24
N ALA A 96 -3.50 9.87 36.40
CA ALA A 96 -3.65 11.22 36.95
C ALA A 96 -3.05 12.35 36.06
N TRP A 97 -2.19 11.99 35.11
CA TRP A 97 -1.59 12.92 34.16
C TRP A 97 -2.34 12.99 32.81
N CYS A 98 -3.36 12.16 32.58
CA CYS A 98 -4.18 12.18 31.36
C CYS A 98 -5.48 12.96 31.64
N ASP A 99 -5.91 13.82 30.72
CA ASP A 99 -7.16 14.59 30.84
C ASP A 99 -8.41 13.81 30.38
N GLY A 100 -8.22 12.55 29.99
CA GLY A 100 -9.25 11.65 29.49
C GLY A 100 -9.49 11.72 27.97
N LYS A 101 -8.84 12.65 27.25
CA LYS A 101 -8.88 12.75 25.78
C LYS A 101 -7.63 12.14 25.18
N ILE A 102 -7.81 11.11 24.35
CA ILE A 102 -6.72 10.39 23.72
C ILE A 102 -6.86 10.44 22.21
N GLY A 103 -5.84 10.98 21.54
CA GLY A 103 -5.64 10.80 20.11
C GLY A 103 -4.74 9.59 19.86
N MET A 104 -4.89 8.93 18.72
CA MET A 104 -3.92 7.91 18.28
C MET A 104 -3.12 8.40 17.08
N TRP A 105 -1.86 8.00 17.03
CA TRP A 105 -0.94 8.27 15.93
C TRP A 105 -0.10 7.03 15.62
N GLY A 106 0.30 6.86 14.36
CA GLY A 106 1.18 5.77 13.98
C GLY A 106 1.24 5.54 12.48
N ARG A 107 2.41 5.11 12.03
CA ARG A 107 2.70 4.74 10.64
C ARG A 107 2.67 3.23 10.47
N SER A 108 2.21 2.75 9.31
CA SER A 108 2.19 1.32 8.96
C SER A 108 1.42 0.52 10.03
N TYR A 109 2.03 -0.49 10.67
CA TYR A 109 1.39 -1.22 11.77
C TYR A 109 0.88 -0.31 12.89
N GLY A 110 1.57 0.81 13.18
CA GLY A 110 1.07 1.80 14.14
C GLY A 110 -0.28 2.39 13.71
N GLY A 111 -0.47 2.64 12.42
CA GLY A 111 -1.76 3.05 11.85
C GLY A 111 -2.82 1.95 11.93
N LEU A 112 -2.40 0.70 11.69
CA LEU A 112 -3.26 -0.49 11.79
C LEU A 112 -3.84 -0.64 13.19
N THR A 113 -3.04 -0.42 14.23
CA THR A 113 -3.55 -0.51 15.62
C THR A 113 -4.67 0.50 15.89
N GLN A 114 -4.69 1.65 15.21
CA GLN A 114 -5.76 2.64 15.36
C GLN A 114 -7.07 2.10 14.77
N TRP A 115 -6.99 1.60 13.53
CA TRP A 115 -8.13 1.01 12.83
C TRP A 115 -8.70 -0.21 13.55
N LEU A 116 -7.86 -1.08 14.11
CA LEU A 116 -8.34 -2.23 14.88
C LEU A 116 -8.95 -1.82 16.23
N SER A 117 -8.46 -0.76 16.87
CA SER A 117 -8.98 -0.33 18.18
C SER A 117 -10.32 0.41 18.07
N ALA A 118 -10.53 1.14 16.98
CA ALA A 118 -11.64 2.09 16.86
C ALA A 118 -13.06 1.47 16.86
N PRO A 119 -13.33 0.29 16.26
CA PRO A 119 -14.68 -0.27 16.17
C PRO A 119 -15.32 -0.66 17.50
N LEU A 120 -14.53 -0.83 18.57
CA LEU A 120 -15.08 -1.03 19.92
C LEU A 120 -15.60 0.27 20.56
N GLY A 121 -15.37 1.43 19.92
CA GLY A 121 -16.04 2.69 20.26
C GLY A 121 -15.69 3.23 21.65
N SER A 122 -14.44 3.08 22.11
CA SER A 122 -14.02 3.65 23.40
C SER A 122 -14.32 5.16 23.43
N PRO A 123 -14.99 5.66 24.50
CA PRO A 123 -15.28 7.08 24.62
C PRO A 123 -14.02 7.93 24.86
N ARG A 124 -12.86 7.30 25.07
CA ARG A 124 -11.56 7.97 25.28
C ARG A 124 -10.87 8.32 23.97
N LEU A 125 -11.18 7.59 22.89
CA LEU A 125 -10.62 7.83 21.57
C LEU A 125 -11.28 9.05 20.93
N THR A 126 -10.56 10.17 20.93
CA THR A 126 -11.07 11.46 20.44
C THR A 126 -10.81 11.67 18.96
N CYS A 127 -9.66 11.21 18.45
CA CYS A 127 -9.28 11.32 17.03
C CYS A 127 -8.18 10.32 16.67
N MET A 128 -8.00 10.06 15.38
CA MET A 128 -6.93 9.19 14.86
C MET A 128 -6.10 9.92 13.81
N ALA A 129 -4.83 9.52 13.68
CA ALA A 129 -3.93 9.94 12.62
C ALA A 129 -3.14 8.73 12.07
N PRO A 130 -3.76 7.85 11.27
CA PRO A 130 -3.10 6.69 10.66
C PRO A 130 -2.36 7.08 9.39
N HIS A 131 -1.10 6.64 9.28
CA HIS A 131 -0.23 6.95 8.15
C HIS A 131 0.12 5.68 7.38
N VAL A 132 0.00 5.75 6.06
CA VAL A 132 0.37 4.70 5.09
C VAL A 132 -0.02 3.30 5.53
N ILE A 133 -1.32 3.04 5.65
CA ILE A 133 -1.84 1.74 6.06
C ILE A 133 -3.14 1.38 5.35
N CYS A 134 -3.38 0.09 5.20
CA CYS A 134 -4.57 -0.47 4.58
C CYS A 134 -5.77 -0.61 5.53
N ASP A 135 -6.97 -0.64 4.96
CA ASP A 135 -8.24 -1.08 5.58
C ASP A 135 -8.57 -2.56 5.29
N ASP A 136 -7.97 -3.15 4.25
CA ASP A 136 -8.10 -4.55 3.85
C ASP A 136 -6.75 -5.29 3.90
N HIS A 137 -6.57 -6.11 4.94
CA HIS A 137 -5.38 -6.93 5.14
C HIS A 137 -5.20 -8.00 4.07
N PHE A 138 -6.28 -8.46 3.43
CA PHE A 138 -6.16 -9.39 2.31
C PHE A 138 -5.85 -8.64 1.03
N GLY A 139 -6.81 -7.84 0.55
CA GLY A 139 -6.80 -7.26 -0.80
C GLY A 139 -5.70 -6.23 -1.06
N ASP A 140 -5.14 -5.60 -0.02
CA ASP A 140 -4.02 -4.68 -0.18
C ASP A 140 -2.74 -5.16 0.50
N CYS A 141 -2.79 -5.67 1.74
CA CYS A 141 -1.55 -6.00 2.47
C CYS A 141 -0.90 -7.30 1.96
N HIS A 142 -1.62 -8.42 2.00
CA HIS A 142 -1.04 -9.74 1.75
C HIS A 142 -1.29 -10.28 0.35
N TYR A 143 -2.38 -9.91 -0.31
CA TYR A 143 -2.79 -10.42 -1.62
C TYR A 143 -3.32 -9.32 -2.53
N LEU A 144 -2.49 -8.81 -3.44
CA LEU A 144 -2.96 -7.91 -4.49
C LEU A 144 -3.43 -8.73 -5.69
N GLY A 145 -4.71 -8.59 -6.07
CA GLY A 145 -5.30 -9.36 -7.17
C GLY A 145 -5.11 -10.89 -7.06
N GLY A 146 -5.04 -11.40 -5.83
CA GLY A 146 -4.83 -12.82 -5.52
C GLY A 146 -3.36 -13.28 -5.58
N ALA A 147 -2.41 -12.41 -5.92
CA ALA A 147 -0.99 -12.71 -5.84
C ALA A 147 -0.43 -12.29 -4.46
N PHE A 148 0.25 -13.21 -3.78
CA PHE A 148 0.77 -12.98 -2.43
C PHE A 148 1.92 -11.96 -2.46
N GLN A 149 1.83 -10.88 -1.67
CA GLN A 149 2.88 -9.85 -1.50
C GLN A 149 4.06 -10.41 -0.70
N LEU A 150 4.85 -11.26 -1.34
CA LEU A 150 5.93 -12.04 -0.74
C LEU A 150 6.96 -11.17 0.01
N LEU A 151 7.52 -10.17 -0.66
CA LEU A 151 8.56 -9.31 -0.07
C LEU A 151 8.04 -8.54 1.15
N LEU A 152 6.85 -7.94 1.03
CA LEU A 152 6.23 -7.17 2.11
C LEU A 152 5.88 -8.08 3.31
N SER A 153 5.18 -9.19 3.06
CA SER A 153 4.67 -10.07 4.11
C SER A 153 5.78 -10.76 4.89
N LEU A 154 6.79 -11.30 4.19
CA LEU A 154 7.91 -11.96 4.86
C LEU A 154 8.81 -10.96 5.58
N GLY A 155 9.01 -9.79 4.98
CA GLY A 155 9.72 -8.67 5.57
C GLY A 155 9.10 -8.22 6.89
N ALA A 156 7.79 -7.98 6.88
CA ALA A 156 7.03 -7.61 8.06
C ALA A 156 7.12 -8.67 9.16
N ALA A 157 6.88 -9.95 8.82
CA ALA A 157 7.01 -11.06 9.78
C ALA A 157 8.41 -11.12 10.40
N ALA A 158 9.47 -10.97 9.60
CA ALA A 158 10.84 -10.98 10.09
C ALA A 158 11.13 -9.79 11.03
N ILE A 159 10.64 -8.59 10.72
CA ILE A 159 10.77 -7.42 11.61
C ILE A 159 10.07 -7.68 12.94
N TRP A 160 8.82 -8.14 12.89
CA TRP A 160 7.99 -8.31 14.09
C TRP A 160 8.45 -9.45 15.00
N GLU A 161 9.08 -10.49 14.44
CA GLU A 161 9.60 -11.62 15.21
C GLU A 161 11.01 -11.43 15.76
N THR A 162 11.74 -10.48 15.19
CA THR A 162 13.13 -10.25 15.57
C THR A 162 13.33 -8.79 15.97
N ASN A 163 13.80 -7.96 15.05
CA ASN A 163 13.91 -6.51 15.14
C ASN A 163 14.18 -5.96 13.73
N LEU A 164 14.10 -4.63 13.59
CA LEU A 164 14.34 -3.97 12.30
C LEU A 164 15.75 -4.21 11.76
N ALA A 165 16.78 -4.27 12.63
CA ALA A 165 18.17 -4.43 12.20
C ALA A 165 18.43 -5.81 11.56
N THR A 166 17.63 -6.84 11.85
CA THR A 166 17.69 -8.14 11.18
C THR A 166 17.42 -8.03 9.67
N VAL A 167 16.50 -7.15 9.28
CA VAL A 167 16.10 -6.98 7.86
C VAL A 167 16.76 -5.80 7.17
N THR A 168 17.26 -4.81 7.93
CA THR A 168 17.93 -3.65 7.34
C THR A 168 19.44 -3.68 7.49
N GLY A 169 20.00 -4.37 8.48
CA GLY A 169 21.43 -4.32 8.80
C GLY A 169 22.31 -5.14 7.85
N PRO A 170 23.65 -5.13 8.03
CA PRO A 170 24.58 -5.83 7.15
C PRO A 170 24.32 -7.35 7.02
N GLN A 171 23.69 -7.97 8.01
CA GLN A 171 23.32 -9.39 7.97
C GLN A 171 22.13 -9.66 7.04
N ALA A 172 21.25 -8.67 6.84
CA ALA A 172 20.12 -8.77 5.92
C ALA A 172 20.56 -9.04 4.48
N ALA A 173 21.77 -8.62 4.12
CA ALA A 173 22.36 -8.88 2.82
C ALA A 173 22.45 -10.36 2.45
N ARG A 174 22.61 -11.23 3.45
CA ARG A 174 22.74 -12.67 3.22
C ARG A 174 21.41 -13.35 2.91
N LEU A 175 20.30 -12.75 3.32
CA LEU A 175 18.95 -13.30 3.17
C LEU A 175 18.14 -12.46 2.18
N PHE A 176 17.68 -11.29 2.60
CA PHE A 176 16.72 -10.47 1.83
C PHE A 176 17.32 -9.84 0.56
N GLN A 177 18.64 -9.85 0.41
CA GLN A 177 19.33 -9.33 -0.78
C GLN A 177 19.92 -10.45 -1.64
N ASN A 178 19.69 -11.72 -1.26
CA ASN A 178 20.15 -12.88 -2.00
C ASN A 178 19.03 -13.41 -2.92
N PRO A 179 19.16 -13.33 -4.25
CA PRO A 179 18.14 -13.85 -5.16
C PRO A 179 17.82 -15.33 -4.95
N LYS A 180 18.79 -16.14 -4.50
CA LYS A 180 18.59 -17.57 -4.21
C LYS A 180 17.68 -17.80 -3.00
N PHE A 181 17.67 -16.86 -2.05
CA PHE A 181 16.77 -16.94 -0.89
C PHE A 181 15.31 -16.79 -1.35
N TRP A 182 15.03 -15.76 -2.15
CA TRP A 182 13.69 -15.52 -2.70
C TRP A 182 13.24 -16.64 -3.65
N ALA A 183 14.18 -17.29 -4.34
CA ALA A 183 13.88 -18.42 -5.21
C ALA A 183 13.49 -19.72 -4.48
N HIS A 184 13.47 -19.74 -3.14
CA HIS A 184 13.09 -20.93 -2.37
C HIS A 184 11.63 -21.31 -2.61
N LEU A 185 11.38 -22.62 -2.71
CA LEU A 185 10.06 -23.25 -2.65
C LEU A 185 10.14 -24.50 -1.76
N PRO A 186 9.05 -24.86 -1.07
CA PRO A 186 7.77 -24.14 -1.00
C PRO A 186 7.87 -22.85 -0.17
N ILE A 187 7.14 -21.79 -0.52
CA ILE A 187 7.28 -20.50 0.18
C ILE A 187 6.80 -20.56 1.63
N ILE A 188 5.93 -21.52 1.99
CA ILE A 188 5.47 -21.70 3.37
C ILE A 188 6.61 -21.98 4.37
N GLU A 189 7.75 -22.48 3.89
CA GLU A 189 8.96 -22.77 4.69
C GLU A 189 9.91 -21.56 4.82
N MET A 190 9.59 -20.41 4.20
CA MET A 190 10.46 -19.23 4.26
C MET A 190 10.53 -18.61 5.66
N ASP A 191 9.54 -18.83 6.53
CA ASP A 191 9.58 -18.42 7.94
C ASP A 191 10.75 -19.07 8.68
N GLU A 192 10.91 -20.39 8.53
CA GLU A 192 12.01 -21.14 9.14
C GLU A 192 13.37 -20.68 8.60
N ARG A 193 13.44 -20.29 7.32
CA ARG A 193 14.69 -19.83 6.70
C ARG A 193 15.07 -18.40 7.07
N ALA A 194 14.08 -17.49 7.13
CA ALA A 194 14.32 -16.09 7.48
C ALA A 194 14.46 -15.87 8.99
N ILE A 195 13.65 -16.59 9.78
CA ILE A 195 13.42 -16.30 11.20
C ILE A 195 13.98 -17.42 12.10
N GLY A 196 14.25 -18.60 11.54
CA GLY A 196 14.83 -19.73 12.27
C GLY A 196 13.80 -20.61 12.99
N ARG A 197 12.50 -20.33 12.82
CA ARG A 197 11.40 -21.10 13.44
C ARG A 197 10.10 -20.94 12.65
N LYS A 198 9.15 -21.84 12.91
CA LYS A 198 7.79 -21.74 12.38
C LYS A 198 7.07 -20.55 12.99
N ILE A 199 6.49 -19.71 12.13
CA ILE A 199 5.68 -18.55 12.53
C ILE A 199 4.22 -18.84 12.20
N PRO A 200 3.32 -19.00 13.20
CA PRO A 200 1.94 -19.42 12.97
C PRO A 200 1.20 -18.53 11.96
N TYR A 201 1.15 -17.21 12.20
CA TYR A 201 0.39 -16.31 11.33
C TYR A 201 0.94 -16.22 9.90
N TRP A 202 2.25 -16.43 9.69
CA TRP A 202 2.81 -16.52 8.33
C TRP A 202 2.20 -17.67 7.54
N ARG A 203 2.07 -18.83 8.19
CA ARG A 203 1.50 -20.03 7.59
C ARG A 203 0.00 -19.88 7.39
N GLU A 204 -0.70 -19.32 8.37
CA GLU A 204 -2.12 -18.98 8.25
C GLU A 204 -2.36 -18.09 7.03
N TRP A 205 -1.54 -17.04 6.81
CA TRP A 205 -1.71 -16.17 5.64
C TRP A 205 -1.63 -16.93 4.31
N LEU A 206 -0.79 -17.97 4.23
CA LEU A 206 -0.65 -18.82 3.04
C LEU A 206 -1.72 -19.91 2.95
N GLU A 207 -2.20 -20.42 4.09
CA GLU A 207 -3.28 -21.39 4.21
C GLU A 207 -4.66 -20.77 3.91
N HIS A 208 -4.76 -19.44 3.97
CA HIS A 208 -5.94 -18.66 3.61
C HIS A 208 -5.75 -17.85 2.31
N PRO A 209 -5.61 -18.48 1.12
CA PRO A 209 -5.32 -17.80 -0.14
C PRO A 209 -6.54 -17.12 -0.78
N THR A 210 -7.68 -17.07 -0.11
CA THR A 210 -8.92 -16.40 -0.57
C THR A 210 -9.42 -15.45 0.51
N ARG A 211 -10.23 -14.45 0.15
CA ARG A 211 -10.88 -13.50 1.09
C ARG A 211 -12.01 -14.16 1.88
N ASP A 212 -11.66 -15.12 2.71
CA ASP A 212 -12.54 -15.91 3.56
C ASP A 212 -12.79 -15.24 4.93
N GLU A 213 -13.36 -15.99 5.86
CA GLU A 213 -13.69 -15.51 7.21
C GLU A 213 -12.44 -15.12 8.03
N TYR A 214 -11.30 -15.77 7.81
CA TYR A 214 -10.05 -15.44 8.50
C TYR A 214 -9.62 -14.00 8.22
N TRP A 215 -9.75 -13.54 6.98
CA TRP A 215 -9.40 -12.17 6.63
C TRP A 215 -10.48 -11.17 7.02
N ARG A 216 -11.76 -11.52 6.88
CA ARG A 216 -12.87 -10.62 7.24
C ARG A 216 -12.87 -10.24 8.71
N ARG A 217 -12.51 -11.15 9.61
CA ARG A 217 -12.41 -10.84 11.06
C ARG A 217 -11.25 -9.89 11.39
N LEU A 218 -10.26 -9.77 10.51
CA LEU A 218 -9.07 -8.92 10.70
C LEU A 218 -9.21 -7.55 10.00
N GLY A 219 -10.18 -7.38 9.10
CA GLY A 219 -10.38 -6.14 8.33
C GLY A 219 -11.34 -5.14 8.99
N VAL A 220 -11.24 -3.89 8.55
CA VAL A 220 -12.10 -2.77 9.02
C VAL A 220 -12.99 -2.19 7.92
N THR A 221 -12.85 -2.64 6.67
CA THR A 221 -13.65 -2.18 5.51
C THR A 221 -15.15 -2.17 5.77
N ASP A 222 -15.68 -3.14 6.53
CA ASP A 222 -17.10 -3.28 6.81
C ASP A 222 -17.51 -2.68 8.18
N GLN A 223 -16.62 -1.91 8.81
CA GLN A 223 -16.78 -1.43 10.18
C GLN A 223 -16.78 0.10 10.34
N TYR A 224 -16.70 0.88 9.25
CA TYR A 224 -16.69 2.35 9.32
C TYR A 224 -17.85 2.94 10.16
N GLY A 225 -19.06 2.36 10.04
CA GLY A 225 -20.23 2.77 10.83
C GLY A 225 -20.10 2.60 12.35
N ARG A 226 -19.10 1.85 12.83
CA ARG A 226 -18.79 1.70 14.26
C ARG A 226 -17.75 2.71 14.74
N ILE A 227 -17.05 3.37 13.82
CA ILE A 227 -15.97 4.29 14.13
C ILE A 227 -16.56 5.68 14.39
N THR A 228 -16.40 6.17 15.62
CA THR A 228 -16.98 7.43 16.08
C THR A 228 -15.98 8.58 16.14
N ALA A 229 -14.68 8.29 16.08
CA ALA A 229 -13.59 9.25 16.08
C ALA A 229 -13.28 9.72 14.64
N PRO A 230 -13.11 11.03 14.41
CA PRO A 230 -12.62 11.55 13.13
C PRO A 230 -11.16 11.17 12.89
N VAL A 231 -10.75 11.20 11.62
CA VAL A 231 -9.45 10.67 11.16
C VAL A 231 -8.72 11.69 10.30
N PHE A 232 -7.45 11.94 10.58
CA PHE A 232 -6.51 12.56 9.66
C PHE A 232 -5.63 11.48 9.04
N GLN A 233 -5.96 11.05 7.83
CA GLN A 233 -5.21 10.00 7.15
C GLN A 233 -4.15 10.57 6.22
N GLN A 234 -2.95 10.01 6.28
CA GLN A 234 -1.89 10.27 5.32
C GLN A 234 -1.64 9.03 4.45
N GLY A 235 -1.61 9.22 3.13
CA GLY A 235 -1.28 8.20 2.13
C GLY A 235 -0.21 8.67 1.14
N GLY A 236 0.28 7.77 0.30
CA GLY A 236 1.27 8.06 -0.73
C GLY A 236 0.99 7.31 -2.02
N TRP A 237 1.12 7.98 -3.17
CA TRP A 237 0.85 7.37 -4.48
C TRP A 237 1.74 6.18 -4.83
N TYR A 238 2.95 6.14 -4.29
CA TYR A 238 3.91 5.07 -4.52
C TYR A 238 4.07 4.14 -3.31
N ASP A 239 3.12 4.18 -2.39
CA ASP A 239 2.90 3.16 -1.36
C ASP A 239 2.12 1.97 -1.95
N ALA A 240 2.07 0.84 -1.25
CA ALA A 240 1.17 -0.28 -1.52
C ALA A 240 -0.28 -0.04 -1.04
N TYR A 241 -0.61 1.10 -0.41
CA TYR A 241 -1.95 1.39 0.14
C TYR A 241 -2.69 2.66 -0.38
N PRO A 242 -2.39 3.28 -1.54
CA PRO A 242 -3.15 4.45 -1.98
C PRO A 242 -4.63 4.13 -2.24
N GLY A 243 -4.94 2.90 -2.69
CA GLY A 243 -6.31 2.41 -2.83
C GLY A 243 -7.07 2.41 -1.51
N SER A 244 -6.45 1.94 -0.43
CA SER A 244 -7.03 1.94 0.90
C SER A 244 -7.25 3.37 1.41
N ALA A 245 -6.31 4.29 1.16
CA ALA A 245 -6.46 5.68 1.59
C ALA A 245 -7.70 6.38 1.01
N LEU A 246 -8.01 6.09 -0.25
CA LEU A 246 -9.18 6.62 -0.93
C LEU A 246 -10.47 5.93 -0.47
N ARG A 247 -10.46 4.61 -0.27
CA ARG A 247 -11.62 3.90 0.29
C ARG A 247 -11.93 4.31 1.72
N ILE A 248 -10.92 4.55 2.54
CA ILE A 248 -11.11 5.06 3.89
C ILE A 248 -11.68 6.48 3.85
N HIS A 249 -11.18 7.35 2.97
CA HIS A 249 -11.74 8.68 2.77
C HIS A 249 -13.25 8.62 2.49
N GLU A 250 -13.65 7.84 1.48
CA GLU A 250 -15.05 7.62 1.12
C GLU A 250 -15.84 6.99 2.27
N GLY A 251 -15.29 5.93 2.88
CA GLY A 251 -15.92 5.18 3.96
C GLY A 251 -16.17 6.02 5.23
N MET A 252 -15.21 6.86 5.61
CA MET A 252 -15.34 7.72 6.79
C MET A 252 -16.22 8.94 6.52
N THR A 253 -16.09 9.60 5.38
CA THR A 253 -16.91 10.80 5.06
C THR A 253 -18.38 10.45 4.83
N ALA A 254 -18.67 9.30 4.22
CA ALA A 254 -20.04 8.84 3.99
C ALA A 254 -20.62 8.02 5.15
N GLY A 255 -19.79 7.16 5.76
CA GLY A 255 -20.26 6.03 6.56
C GLY A 255 -19.84 6.00 8.02
N ALA A 256 -19.02 6.94 8.51
CA ALA A 256 -18.58 6.92 9.91
C ALA A 256 -19.76 7.00 10.90
N GLY A 257 -19.60 6.46 12.11
CA GLY A 257 -20.68 6.30 13.10
C GLY A 257 -21.26 7.60 13.66
N THR A 258 -20.57 8.74 13.54
CA THR A 258 -21.05 10.05 14.02
C THR A 258 -20.98 11.12 12.92
N SER A 259 -21.84 12.13 13.01
CA SER A 259 -21.77 13.30 12.11
C SER A 259 -20.45 14.05 12.25
N ARG A 260 -19.88 14.09 13.46
CA ARG A 260 -18.54 14.63 13.72
C ARG A 260 -17.48 13.87 12.93
N ALA A 261 -17.45 12.55 13.02
CA ALA A 261 -16.46 11.74 12.30
C ALA A 261 -16.57 11.92 10.77
N ARG A 262 -17.80 11.96 10.24
CA ARG A 262 -18.05 12.20 8.82
C ARG A 262 -17.57 13.57 8.36
N ALA A 263 -17.90 14.64 9.08
CA ALA A 263 -17.59 16.01 8.68
C ALA A 263 -16.12 16.43 8.92
N GLN A 264 -15.48 15.86 9.94
CA GLN A 264 -14.16 16.31 10.40
C GLN A 264 -13.00 15.43 9.91
N SER A 265 -13.27 14.32 9.21
CA SER A 265 -12.19 13.50 8.67
C SER A 265 -11.48 14.23 7.51
N ARG A 266 -10.17 14.03 7.42
CA ARG A 266 -9.25 14.63 6.46
C ARG A 266 -8.35 13.55 5.87
N THR A 267 -8.03 13.67 4.59
CA THR A 267 -7.14 12.74 3.89
C THR A 267 -6.12 13.53 3.07
N LEU A 268 -4.84 13.22 3.27
CA LEU A 268 -3.70 13.82 2.59
C LEU A 268 -2.95 12.74 1.80
N ILE A 269 -2.85 12.88 0.47
CA ILE A 269 -2.11 11.94 -0.38
C ILE A 269 -1.03 12.67 -1.17
N GLY A 270 0.22 12.47 -0.80
CA GLY A 270 1.37 13.03 -1.52
C GLY A 270 1.99 12.06 -2.51
N PRO A 271 3.04 12.48 -3.26
CA PRO A 271 3.78 11.64 -4.18
C PRO A 271 4.78 10.71 -3.45
N TRP A 272 4.43 10.27 -2.25
CA TRP A 272 5.30 9.57 -1.32
C TRP A 272 5.20 8.05 -1.45
N SER A 273 6.13 7.35 -0.79
CA SER A 273 6.12 5.89 -0.61
C SER A 273 6.11 5.53 0.89
N HIS A 274 6.19 4.24 1.21
CA HIS A 274 5.94 3.74 2.56
C HIS A 274 6.94 4.14 3.63
N GLU A 275 8.20 4.31 3.28
CA GLU A 275 9.29 4.50 4.26
C GLU A 275 10.15 5.72 3.96
N ILE A 276 9.88 6.40 2.84
CA ILE A 276 10.48 7.69 2.53
C ILE A 276 9.68 8.74 3.33
N PRO A 277 10.35 9.62 4.10
CA PRO A 277 9.70 10.77 4.70
C PRO A 277 8.95 11.60 3.65
N GLU A 278 8.16 12.56 4.06
CA GLU A 278 7.40 13.41 3.15
C GLU A 278 8.35 14.40 2.44
N THR A 279 9.04 13.88 1.41
CA THR A 279 10.05 14.55 0.61
C THR A 279 9.47 14.96 -0.75
N ARG A 280 10.20 15.83 -1.44
CA ARG A 280 9.94 16.15 -2.86
C ARG A 280 10.50 15.14 -3.85
N THR A 281 11.32 14.19 -3.40
CA THR A 281 12.04 13.26 -4.29
C THR A 281 11.73 11.82 -3.91
N VAL A 282 11.14 11.08 -4.84
CA VAL A 282 10.79 9.67 -4.68
C VAL A 282 11.17 8.94 -5.96
N GLY A 283 11.72 7.73 -5.81
CA GLY A 283 12.36 7.02 -6.92
C GLY A 283 13.49 7.86 -7.51
N GLU A 284 13.37 8.20 -8.78
CA GLU A 284 14.36 8.93 -9.57
C GLU A 284 13.89 10.34 -9.96
N LEU A 285 12.68 10.73 -9.52
CA LEU A 285 12.08 12.01 -9.87
C LEU A 285 12.04 12.96 -8.68
N ASP A 286 12.24 14.24 -9.00
CA ASP A 286 12.03 15.39 -8.11
C ASP A 286 10.74 16.09 -8.53
N PHE A 287 9.74 16.08 -7.66
CA PHE A 287 8.43 16.68 -7.88
C PHE A 287 8.39 18.19 -7.55
N GLY A 288 9.54 18.80 -7.28
CA GLY A 288 9.64 20.23 -7.04
C GLY A 288 9.33 20.64 -5.60
N PRO A 289 9.59 21.91 -5.24
CA PRO A 289 9.44 22.38 -3.86
C PRO A 289 8.02 22.24 -3.32
N ASP A 290 6.99 22.38 -4.17
CA ASP A 290 5.58 22.31 -3.77
C ASP A 290 5.15 20.91 -3.32
N ALA A 291 5.90 19.85 -3.68
CA ALA A 291 5.63 18.49 -3.21
C ALA A 291 5.98 18.28 -1.73
N TRP A 292 6.81 19.16 -1.15
CA TRP A 292 7.15 19.08 0.26
C TRP A 292 6.01 19.63 1.13
N VAL A 293 5.61 18.86 2.12
CA VAL A 293 4.65 19.25 3.16
C VAL A 293 5.23 18.85 4.50
N ASP A 294 5.20 19.75 5.48
CA ASP A 294 5.50 19.40 6.86
C ASP A 294 4.33 18.63 7.47
N VAL A 295 4.27 17.33 7.20
CA VAL A 295 3.19 16.46 7.70
C VAL A 295 3.17 16.40 9.22
N ARG A 296 4.32 16.58 9.89
CA ARG A 296 4.38 16.65 11.35
C ARG A 296 3.66 17.90 11.88
N GLU A 297 3.75 19.00 11.15
CA GLU A 297 2.99 20.20 11.47
C GLU A 297 1.50 20.02 11.18
N GLU A 298 1.10 19.40 10.07
CA GLU A 298 -0.32 19.06 9.82
C GLU A 298 -0.91 18.16 10.92
N GLU A 299 -0.15 17.18 11.41
CA GLU A 299 -0.50 16.37 12.58
C GLU A 299 -0.69 17.25 13.83
N ARG A 300 0.17 18.25 14.04
CA ARG A 300 0.04 19.20 15.16
C ARG A 300 -1.28 19.96 15.08
N ARG A 301 -1.56 20.57 13.92
CA ARG A 301 -2.82 21.29 13.66
C ARG A 301 -4.02 20.39 13.96
N TRP A 302 -3.97 19.15 13.49
CA TRP A 302 -4.99 18.14 13.75
C TRP A 302 -5.21 17.85 15.23
N PHE A 303 -4.16 17.54 15.98
CA PHE A 303 -4.28 17.21 17.40
C PHE A 303 -4.62 18.43 18.26
N ASP A 304 -4.18 19.63 17.89
CA ASP A 304 -4.56 20.88 18.58
C ASP A 304 -6.06 21.15 18.39
N TRP A 305 -6.58 20.96 17.17
CA TRP A 305 -8.00 21.07 16.90
C TRP A 305 -8.82 20.01 17.66
N GLN A 306 -8.46 18.74 17.51
CA GLN A 306 -9.28 17.64 17.98
C GLN A 306 -9.20 17.41 19.50
N LEU A 307 -8.03 17.59 20.12
CA LEU A 307 -7.84 17.33 21.55
C LEU A 307 -7.98 18.60 22.40
N ARG A 308 -7.55 19.75 21.89
CA ARG A 308 -7.54 21.03 22.63
C ARG A 308 -8.60 22.02 22.19
N GLY A 309 -9.25 21.80 21.04
CA GLY A 309 -10.21 22.76 20.49
C GLY A 309 -9.56 24.02 19.95
N VAL A 310 -8.26 23.97 19.63
CA VAL A 310 -7.54 25.08 19.00
C VAL A 310 -7.65 24.90 17.49
N ASP A 311 -8.55 25.65 16.86
CA ASP A 311 -8.75 25.64 15.41
C ASP A 311 -7.91 26.76 14.77
N ASP A 312 -6.94 26.38 13.94
CA ASP A 312 -6.12 27.31 13.16
C ASP A 312 -6.55 27.40 11.68
N GLY A 313 -7.74 26.91 11.37
CA GLY A 313 -8.30 26.84 10.03
C GLY A 313 -8.42 25.42 9.48
N ILE A 314 -7.83 24.41 10.14
CA ILE A 314 -7.93 23.00 9.69
C ILE A 314 -9.39 22.50 9.64
N GLY A 315 -10.28 23.08 10.46
CA GLY A 315 -11.71 22.81 10.41
C GLY A 315 -12.37 23.18 9.08
N GLU A 316 -11.79 24.11 8.34
CA GLU A 316 -12.25 24.59 7.03
C GLU A 316 -11.50 23.93 5.85
N ASP A 317 -10.36 23.26 6.11
CA ASP A 317 -9.61 22.54 5.08
C ASP A 317 -10.49 21.48 4.39
N PRO A 318 -10.40 21.31 3.06
CA PRO A 318 -11.16 20.27 2.34
C PRO A 318 -10.86 18.86 2.87
N PRO A 319 -11.84 17.93 2.80
CA PRO A 319 -11.67 16.62 3.40
C PRO A 319 -10.71 15.72 2.62
N LEU A 320 -10.40 16.04 1.35
CA LEU A 320 -9.39 15.38 0.55
C LEU A 320 -8.44 16.41 -0.07
N ARG A 321 -7.14 16.23 0.19
CA ARG A 321 -6.05 16.94 -0.47
C ARG A 321 -5.08 15.93 -1.06
N TRP A 322 -4.76 16.06 -2.34
CA TRP A 322 -3.88 15.14 -3.04
C TRP A 322 -2.91 15.85 -3.97
N PHE A 323 -1.76 15.24 -4.24
CA PHE A 323 -0.77 15.78 -5.15
C PHE A 323 -0.95 15.21 -6.56
N THR A 324 -1.03 16.05 -7.58
CA THR A 324 -1.05 15.60 -8.98
C THR A 324 0.37 15.66 -9.55
N THR A 325 0.99 14.51 -9.79
CA THR A 325 2.34 14.41 -10.38
C THR A 325 2.32 14.83 -11.87
N GLY A 326 3.47 15.15 -12.44
CA GLY A 326 3.57 15.70 -13.81
C GLY A 326 3.18 17.18 -13.89
N ALA A 327 2.04 17.55 -13.30
CA ALA A 327 1.71 18.94 -13.00
C ALA A 327 2.43 19.48 -11.76
N ASN A 328 2.81 18.59 -10.84
CA ASN A 328 3.51 18.85 -9.60
C ASN A 328 2.81 19.89 -8.70
N ARG A 329 1.50 19.69 -8.49
CA ARG A 329 0.64 20.64 -7.75
C ARG A 329 -0.31 19.92 -6.82
N TRP A 330 -0.60 20.52 -5.66
CA TRP A 330 -1.68 20.06 -4.79
C TRP A 330 -3.05 20.39 -5.39
N ARG A 331 -3.98 19.47 -5.19
CA ARG A 331 -5.40 19.54 -5.52
C ARG A 331 -6.21 19.23 -4.28
N GLU A 332 -7.41 19.76 -4.24
CA GLU A 332 -8.31 19.65 -3.11
C GLU A 332 -9.75 19.38 -3.57
N GLY A 333 -10.52 18.70 -2.73
CA GLY A 333 -11.90 18.33 -3.06
C GLY A 333 -12.58 17.54 -1.96
N ALA A 334 -13.84 17.19 -2.22
CA ALA A 334 -14.66 16.39 -1.31
C ALA A 334 -14.93 14.96 -1.79
N GLU A 335 -14.80 14.73 -3.10
CA GLU A 335 -15.16 13.47 -3.74
C GLU A 335 -13.95 12.89 -4.46
N TRP A 336 -13.86 11.56 -4.42
CA TRP A 336 -12.94 10.78 -5.22
C TRP A 336 -13.73 9.72 -6.02
N PRO A 337 -13.41 9.49 -7.31
CA PRO A 337 -12.61 10.36 -8.17
C PRO A 337 -13.19 11.78 -8.26
N PRO A 338 -12.39 12.80 -8.60
CA PRO A 338 -12.90 14.16 -8.70
C PRO A 338 -14.09 14.28 -9.67
N PRO A 339 -15.09 15.13 -9.41
CA PRO A 339 -16.23 15.30 -10.31
C PRO A 339 -15.82 15.65 -11.75
N GLY A 340 -16.55 15.10 -12.72
CA GLY A 340 -16.27 15.28 -14.15
C GLY A 340 -15.17 14.36 -14.72
N THR A 341 -14.63 13.44 -13.92
CA THR A 341 -13.75 12.36 -14.39
C THR A 341 -14.51 11.39 -15.29
N LYS A 342 -13.92 11.04 -16.43
CA LYS A 342 -14.49 10.10 -17.41
C LYS A 342 -13.52 8.97 -17.69
N ASP A 343 -14.00 7.73 -17.66
CA ASP A 343 -13.22 6.58 -18.09
C ASP A 343 -13.10 6.59 -19.62
N VAL A 344 -11.89 6.82 -20.12
CA VAL A 344 -11.56 6.78 -21.55
C VAL A 344 -10.78 5.51 -21.83
N PRO A 345 -11.27 4.61 -22.71
CA PRO A 345 -10.51 3.44 -23.13
C PRO A 345 -9.38 3.86 -24.06
N TRP A 346 -8.20 3.30 -23.84
CA TRP A 346 -7.07 3.32 -24.76
C TRP A 346 -6.76 1.86 -25.11
N TYR A 347 -7.10 1.49 -26.33
CA TYR A 347 -7.00 0.15 -26.85
C TYR A 347 -5.58 -0.22 -27.22
N LEU A 348 -5.25 -1.50 -27.03
CA LEU A 348 -3.98 -2.07 -27.46
C LEU A 348 -4.06 -2.33 -28.96
N HIS A 349 -3.00 -2.00 -29.68
CA HIS A 349 -2.82 -2.36 -31.07
C HIS A 349 -1.41 -2.88 -31.31
N SER A 350 -1.26 -3.79 -32.25
CA SER A 350 0.03 -4.38 -32.61
C SER A 350 -0.05 -5.12 -33.95
N HIS A 351 1.09 -5.25 -34.63
CA HIS A 351 1.26 -6.21 -35.73
C HIS A 351 1.83 -7.56 -35.27
N GLY A 352 1.70 -7.88 -33.98
CA GLY A 352 2.00 -9.17 -33.36
C GLY A 352 3.41 -9.26 -32.76
N ARG A 353 4.03 -8.11 -32.44
CA ARG A 353 5.40 -7.99 -31.94
C ARG A 353 5.56 -7.02 -30.77
N ALA A 354 4.59 -6.85 -29.89
CA ALA A 354 4.67 -5.85 -28.81
C ALA A 354 5.84 -6.02 -27.82
N ASN A 355 6.59 -7.13 -27.82
CA ASN A 355 7.82 -7.32 -27.03
C ASN A 355 9.11 -6.91 -27.75
N ARG A 356 9.05 -6.52 -29.03
CA ARG A 356 10.21 -6.20 -29.86
C ARG A 356 9.82 -5.17 -30.92
N ASP A 357 10.64 -4.13 -31.08
CA ASP A 357 10.37 -3.03 -32.02
C ASP A 357 9.21 -2.11 -31.57
N ASP A 358 9.16 -0.87 -32.04
CA ASP A 358 8.10 0.11 -31.71
C ASP A 358 6.80 -0.16 -32.52
N ASP A 359 6.39 -1.44 -32.62
CA ASP A 359 5.34 -1.96 -33.52
C ASP A 359 3.95 -2.07 -32.85
N ALA A 360 3.85 -1.64 -31.60
CA ALA A 360 2.64 -1.70 -30.79
C ALA A 360 2.34 -0.34 -30.15
N TRP A 361 1.06 0.06 -30.19
CA TRP A 361 0.64 1.38 -29.75
C TRP A 361 -0.67 1.35 -28.93
N LEU A 362 -0.91 2.47 -28.25
CA LEU A 362 -2.18 2.75 -27.58
C LEU A 362 -2.95 3.81 -28.36
N ASP A 363 -4.24 3.58 -28.62
CA ASP A 363 -5.11 4.52 -29.31
C ASP A 363 -6.53 4.52 -28.70
N PRO A 364 -7.25 5.66 -28.65
CA PRO A 364 -8.66 5.67 -28.25
C PRO A 364 -9.60 4.95 -29.24
N GLU A 365 -9.19 4.77 -30.49
CA GLU A 365 -9.97 4.03 -31.49
C GLU A 365 -9.86 2.51 -31.27
N PRO A 366 -10.96 1.74 -31.38
CA PRO A 366 -10.93 0.30 -31.18
C PRO A 366 -10.15 -0.44 -32.29
N PRO A 367 -9.55 -1.60 -32.00
CA PRO A 367 -8.75 -2.35 -32.97
C PRO A 367 -9.61 -3.04 -34.03
N GLY A 368 -8.99 -3.26 -35.19
CA GLY A 368 -9.53 -4.09 -36.27
C GLY A 368 -9.31 -5.58 -36.01
N ASP A 369 -9.14 -6.37 -37.08
CA ASP A 369 -8.67 -7.75 -36.94
C ASP A 369 -7.14 -7.78 -36.96
N GLU A 370 -6.54 -7.62 -35.77
CA GLU A 370 -5.10 -7.51 -35.58
C GLU A 370 -4.53 -8.82 -35.00
N PRO A 371 -3.31 -9.24 -35.41
CA PRO A 371 -2.69 -10.46 -34.90
C PRO A 371 -2.31 -10.29 -33.42
N PRO A 372 -2.47 -11.32 -32.58
CA PRO A 372 -2.20 -11.21 -31.15
C PRO A 372 -0.71 -11.22 -30.82
N ASP A 373 -0.36 -10.69 -29.65
CA ASP A 373 1.00 -10.69 -29.11
C ASP A 373 1.25 -11.88 -28.19
N ARG A 374 2.45 -12.48 -28.27
CA ARG A 374 2.81 -13.70 -27.52
C ARG A 374 4.11 -13.54 -26.76
N PHE A 375 4.15 -14.11 -25.57
CA PHE A 375 5.38 -14.21 -24.79
C PHE A 375 5.44 -15.48 -23.94
N GLU A 376 6.66 -15.90 -23.61
CA GLU A 376 6.89 -17.03 -22.70
C GLU A 376 7.20 -16.52 -21.30
N TYR A 377 6.48 -17.02 -20.31
CA TYR A 377 6.76 -16.78 -18.90
C TYR A 377 7.34 -18.05 -18.27
N ASP A 378 8.62 -18.02 -17.92
CA ASP A 378 9.29 -19.04 -17.10
C ASP A 378 9.38 -18.56 -15.64
N PRO A 379 8.74 -19.24 -14.67
CA PRO A 379 8.87 -18.90 -13.24
C PRO A 379 10.30 -18.94 -12.71
N ARG A 380 11.26 -19.54 -13.43
CA ARG A 380 12.68 -19.56 -13.08
C ARG A 380 13.41 -18.26 -13.43
N ASP A 381 12.88 -17.47 -14.36
CA ASP A 381 13.38 -16.16 -14.76
C ASP A 381 12.23 -15.14 -14.76
N PRO A 382 11.65 -14.83 -13.58
CA PRO A 382 10.56 -13.87 -13.50
C PRO A 382 11.07 -12.44 -13.76
N ALA A 383 10.23 -11.64 -14.40
CA ALA A 383 10.43 -10.21 -14.54
C ALA A 383 10.57 -9.54 -13.14
N PRO A 384 11.65 -8.76 -12.93
CA PRO A 384 11.95 -8.21 -11.62
C PRO A 384 10.97 -7.09 -11.26
N SER A 385 10.77 -6.91 -9.95
CA SER A 385 10.16 -5.71 -9.39
C SER A 385 11.11 -4.51 -9.54
N LEU A 386 10.63 -3.42 -10.14
CA LEU A 386 11.42 -2.23 -10.43
C LEU A 386 10.59 -0.95 -10.26
N GLY A 387 10.81 -0.21 -9.18
CA GLY A 387 10.03 0.99 -8.88
C GLY A 387 8.62 0.67 -8.37
N GLY A 388 7.69 1.58 -8.67
CA GLY A 388 6.26 1.41 -8.45
C GLY A 388 5.84 1.50 -6.98
N ASN A 389 4.73 0.85 -6.68
CA ASN A 389 4.00 0.88 -5.41
C ASN A 389 4.63 -0.06 -4.37
N LEU A 390 5.81 0.28 -3.84
CA LEU A 390 6.61 -0.62 -3.00
C LEU A 390 6.67 -0.15 -1.53
N SER A 391 6.26 -1.03 -0.60
CA SER A 391 6.26 -0.76 0.85
C SER A 391 7.36 -1.47 1.65
N SER A 392 8.48 -1.80 1.00
CA SER A 392 9.54 -2.67 1.55
C SER A 392 10.95 -2.22 1.17
N ARG A 393 11.15 -0.90 0.96
CA ARG A 393 12.42 -0.31 0.54
C ARG A 393 13.54 -0.55 1.57
N LEU A 394 13.24 -0.44 2.86
CA LEU A 394 14.18 -0.59 3.97
C LEU A 394 14.83 -1.96 3.98
N ILE A 395 14.07 -3.00 3.63
CA ILE A 395 14.54 -4.40 3.53
C ILE A 395 15.68 -4.53 2.50
N THR A 396 15.69 -3.67 1.50
CA THR A 396 16.66 -3.72 0.40
C THR A 396 17.69 -2.59 0.45
N THR A 397 17.64 -1.71 1.45
CA THR A 397 18.43 -0.45 1.48
C THR A 397 19.95 -0.66 1.52
N HIS A 398 20.43 -1.82 1.98
CA HIS A 398 21.86 -2.18 1.97
C HIS A 398 22.25 -3.18 0.87
N ALA A 399 21.37 -3.46 -0.10
CA ALA A 399 21.69 -4.33 -1.23
C ALA A 399 22.72 -3.68 -2.14
N GLU A 400 23.48 -4.52 -2.87
CA GLU A 400 24.31 -4.03 -3.98
C GLU A 400 23.48 -3.27 -5.01
N THR A 401 22.22 -3.68 -5.20
CA THR A 401 21.22 -2.95 -6.00
C THR A 401 19.90 -2.87 -5.22
N PRO A 402 19.70 -1.81 -4.42
CA PRO A 402 18.48 -1.62 -3.63
C PRO A 402 17.24 -1.50 -4.52
N MET A 403 16.13 -2.10 -4.10
CA MET A 403 14.84 -1.85 -4.72
C MET A 403 14.39 -0.44 -4.31
N ARG A 404 14.10 0.38 -5.33
CA ARG A 404 13.54 1.72 -5.14
C ARG A 404 12.02 1.61 -5.23
N ALA A 405 11.32 2.31 -4.35
CA ALA A 405 9.91 2.62 -4.53
C ALA A 405 9.79 3.90 -5.37
N GLY A 406 8.67 4.06 -6.07
CA GLY A 406 8.41 5.27 -6.84
C GLY A 406 8.72 5.19 -8.34
N PRO A 407 8.72 6.34 -9.02
CA PRO A 407 9.03 6.42 -10.43
C PRO A 407 10.50 6.09 -10.66
N VAL A 408 10.75 4.99 -11.36
CA VAL A 408 12.09 4.48 -11.70
C VAL A 408 12.08 4.14 -13.18
N GLU A 409 13.19 4.40 -13.86
CA GLU A 409 13.37 4.11 -15.28
C GLU A 409 13.13 2.61 -15.59
N GLN A 410 12.23 2.35 -16.54
CA GLN A 410 11.74 1.01 -16.86
C GLN A 410 12.41 0.36 -18.08
N ALA A 411 13.28 1.07 -18.82
CA ALA A 411 13.86 0.56 -20.06
C ALA A 411 14.53 -0.83 -19.93
N SER A 412 15.06 -1.19 -18.75
CA SER A 412 15.65 -2.52 -18.53
C SER A 412 14.62 -3.64 -18.53
N LEU A 413 13.41 -3.36 -18.03
CA LEU A 413 12.28 -4.26 -17.99
C LEU A 413 11.62 -4.37 -19.37
N GLU A 414 11.46 -3.24 -20.04
CA GLU A 414 10.85 -3.12 -21.38
C GLU A 414 11.63 -3.86 -22.48
N ARG A 415 12.93 -4.11 -22.27
CA ARG A 415 13.75 -4.90 -23.21
C ARG A 415 13.61 -6.41 -23.04
N ARG A 416 12.91 -6.89 -22.01
CA ARG A 416 12.76 -8.32 -21.79
C ARG A 416 11.77 -8.92 -22.81
N PRO A 417 12.04 -10.12 -23.31
CA PRO A 417 11.16 -10.77 -24.29
C PRO A 417 9.79 -11.18 -23.71
N ASP A 418 9.65 -11.21 -22.38
CA ASP A 418 8.42 -11.53 -21.65
C ASP A 418 7.66 -10.28 -21.17
N VAL A 419 7.98 -9.11 -21.71
CA VAL A 419 7.29 -7.84 -21.44
C VAL A 419 6.79 -7.29 -22.76
N LEU A 420 5.46 -7.19 -22.90
CA LEU A 420 4.80 -6.51 -24.02
C LEU A 420 4.70 -5.01 -23.69
N VAL A 421 4.96 -4.15 -24.68
CA VAL A 421 5.00 -2.70 -24.52
C VAL A 421 4.12 -2.04 -25.59
N TYR A 422 3.14 -1.25 -25.16
CA TYR A 422 2.24 -0.49 -26.03
C TYR A 422 2.37 0.99 -25.71
N THR A 423 2.73 1.82 -26.69
CA THR A 423 3.02 3.24 -26.45
C THR A 423 2.12 4.12 -27.30
N SER A 424 1.47 5.13 -26.71
CA SER A 424 0.67 6.09 -27.47
C SER A 424 1.53 6.92 -28.43
N ARG A 425 0.86 7.61 -29.36
CA ARG A 425 1.47 8.80 -29.99
C ARG A 425 1.82 9.84 -28.92
N ALA A 426 2.79 10.69 -29.23
CA ALA A 426 3.08 11.85 -28.39
C ALA A 426 1.80 12.68 -28.27
N LEU A 427 1.43 13.02 -27.05
CA LEU A 427 0.22 13.78 -26.78
C LEU A 427 0.38 15.20 -27.33
N GLU A 428 -0.67 15.70 -28.00
CA GLU A 428 -0.67 17.08 -28.52
C GLU A 428 -0.88 18.10 -27.38
N ASP A 429 -1.69 17.72 -26.38
CA ASP A 429 -2.04 18.53 -25.22
C ASP A 429 -1.78 17.77 -23.90
N ASP A 430 -1.70 18.50 -22.79
CA ASP A 430 -1.64 17.91 -21.44
C ASP A 430 -2.89 17.04 -21.18
N LEU A 431 -2.68 15.82 -20.70
CA LEU A 431 -3.75 14.88 -20.33
C LEU A 431 -3.69 14.55 -18.84
N GLU A 432 -4.67 15.04 -18.08
CA GLU A 432 -4.80 14.72 -16.64
C GLU A 432 -5.56 13.40 -16.44
N VAL A 433 -4.88 12.43 -15.85
CA VAL A 433 -5.42 11.12 -15.45
C VAL A 433 -5.46 11.07 -13.92
N THR A 434 -6.66 11.11 -13.34
CA THR A 434 -6.85 11.13 -11.88
C THR A 434 -8.02 10.25 -11.48
N GLY A 435 -7.74 9.11 -10.84
CA GLY A 435 -8.75 8.14 -10.44
C GLY A 435 -8.23 6.70 -10.37
N PRO A 436 -9.13 5.72 -10.24
CA PRO A 436 -8.81 4.30 -10.38
C PRO A 436 -8.45 3.96 -11.83
N VAL A 437 -7.45 3.12 -12.02
CA VAL A 437 -7.02 2.63 -13.34
C VAL A 437 -7.25 1.14 -13.43
N GLU A 438 -7.79 0.68 -14.56
CA GLU A 438 -8.08 -0.73 -14.81
C GLU A 438 -7.64 -1.12 -16.21
N VAL A 439 -7.03 -2.29 -16.36
CA VAL A 439 -6.78 -2.91 -17.67
C VAL A 439 -7.79 -4.03 -17.87
N VAL A 440 -8.55 -3.92 -18.95
CA VAL A 440 -9.39 -5.01 -19.47
C VAL A 440 -8.55 -5.76 -20.50
N LEU A 441 -8.12 -6.96 -20.14
CA LEU A 441 -7.24 -7.78 -20.95
C LEU A 441 -7.98 -9.03 -21.41
N TYR A 442 -8.01 -9.28 -22.71
CA TYR A 442 -8.38 -10.57 -23.27
C TYR A 442 -7.11 -11.34 -23.57
N ALA A 443 -6.97 -12.52 -22.99
CA ALA A 443 -5.75 -13.31 -23.11
C ALA A 443 -6.00 -14.81 -23.06
N GLU A 444 -5.04 -15.55 -23.58
CA GLU A 444 -4.95 -17.01 -23.51
C GLU A 444 -3.67 -17.40 -22.77
N SER A 445 -3.68 -18.57 -22.13
CA SER A 445 -2.48 -19.17 -21.56
C SER A 445 -2.41 -20.65 -21.89
N SER A 446 -1.22 -21.16 -22.21
CA SER A 446 -1.00 -22.61 -22.31
C SER A 446 -1.05 -23.33 -20.95
N ALA A 447 -1.12 -22.57 -19.84
CA ALA A 447 -1.14 -23.07 -18.48
C ALA A 447 -2.55 -23.04 -17.88
N ARG A 448 -2.75 -23.80 -16.80
CA ARG A 448 -4.01 -23.83 -16.03
C ARG A 448 -4.14 -22.67 -15.05
N ASP A 449 -3.07 -21.93 -14.83
CA ASP A 449 -3.03 -20.70 -14.04
C ASP A 449 -1.78 -19.93 -14.47
N THR A 450 -1.81 -18.62 -14.32
CA THR A 450 -0.67 -17.71 -14.54
C THR A 450 -0.98 -16.37 -13.88
N ASP A 451 -0.06 -15.42 -13.92
CA ASP A 451 -0.34 -14.04 -13.50
C ASP A 451 -0.33 -13.12 -14.73
N PHE A 452 -1.10 -12.03 -14.66
CA PHE A 452 -0.95 -10.89 -15.57
C PHE A 452 -0.67 -9.64 -14.74
N VAL A 453 0.44 -8.99 -15.04
CA VAL A 453 0.90 -7.73 -14.45
C VAL A 453 0.77 -6.65 -15.50
N ALA A 454 0.21 -5.52 -15.11
CA ALA A 454 0.11 -4.33 -15.94
C ALA A 454 0.78 -3.14 -15.25
N ARG A 455 1.54 -2.33 -16.01
CA ARG A 455 2.13 -1.07 -15.52
C ARG A 455 1.87 0.06 -16.48
N ILE A 456 1.57 1.24 -15.94
CA ILE A 456 1.52 2.48 -16.71
C ILE A 456 2.78 3.29 -16.43
N THR A 457 3.44 3.74 -17.49
CA THR A 457 4.59 4.63 -17.43
C THR A 457 4.33 5.93 -18.19
N ASP A 458 4.97 7.00 -17.74
CA ASP A 458 5.10 8.26 -18.47
C ASP A 458 6.41 8.24 -19.25
N VAL A 459 6.32 8.33 -20.58
CA VAL A 459 7.49 8.40 -21.47
C VAL A 459 7.75 9.85 -21.86
N ASP A 460 8.87 10.38 -21.40
CA ASP A 460 9.27 11.75 -21.69
C ASP A 460 9.75 11.94 -23.15
N PRO A 461 9.88 13.19 -23.65
CA PRO A 461 10.35 13.45 -25.01
C PRO A 461 11.80 13.02 -25.29
N ALA A 462 12.60 12.80 -24.24
CA ALA A 462 13.95 12.26 -24.35
C ALA A 462 13.98 10.71 -24.38
N GLY A 463 12.84 10.07 -24.16
CA GLY A 463 12.66 8.62 -24.19
C GLY A 463 12.79 7.93 -22.83
N GLY A 464 12.92 8.67 -21.72
CA GLY A 464 12.88 8.10 -20.37
C GLY A 464 11.47 7.58 -20.04
N SER A 465 11.36 6.38 -19.47
CA SER A 465 10.09 5.70 -19.17
C SER A 465 9.96 5.44 -17.68
N PHE A 466 9.12 6.24 -16.99
CA PHE A 466 9.02 6.19 -15.54
C PHE A 466 7.68 5.60 -15.09
N VAL A 467 7.73 4.55 -14.26
CA VAL A 467 6.51 3.90 -13.74
C VAL A 467 5.69 4.84 -12.86
N LEU A 468 4.38 4.90 -13.13
CA LEU A 468 3.41 5.69 -12.37
C LEU A 468 2.57 4.82 -11.44
N THR A 469 2.09 3.69 -11.95
CA THR A 469 1.23 2.76 -11.23
C THR A 469 1.35 1.35 -11.82
N GLU A 470 1.04 0.34 -11.02
CA GLU A 470 1.02 -1.05 -11.43
C GLU A 470 -0.11 -1.84 -10.77
N GLY A 471 -0.37 -3.03 -11.31
CA GLY A 471 -1.36 -3.97 -10.82
C GLY A 471 -1.03 -5.38 -11.25
N ILE A 472 -1.55 -6.36 -10.53
CA ILE A 472 -1.40 -7.78 -10.83
C ILE A 472 -2.75 -8.47 -10.64
N LEU A 473 -3.05 -9.44 -11.49
CA LEU A 473 -4.15 -10.38 -11.29
C LEU A 473 -3.62 -11.79 -11.51
N ARG A 474 -3.76 -12.63 -10.50
CA ARG A 474 -3.55 -14.07 -10.64
C ARG A 474 -4.78 -14.70 -11.26
N ALA A 475 -4.60 -15.40 -12.39
CA ALA A 475 -5.69 -15.79 -13.28
C ALA A 475 -6.78 -16.64 -12.61
N ARG A 476 -6.42 -17.46 -11.61
CA ARG A 476 -7.40 -18.23 -10.84
C ARG A 476 -8.41 -17.39 -10.05
N TYR A 477 -8.15 -16.09 -9.87
CA TYR A 477 -9.02 -15.13 -9.18
C TYR A 477 -9.75 -14.17 -10.13
N ARG A 478 -9.76 -14.44 -11.44
CA ARG A 478 -10.43 -13.59 -12.45
C ARG A 478 -11.91 -13.34 -12.16
N GLY A 479 -12.58 -14.28 -11.47
CA GLY A 479 -13.99 -14.20 -11.10
C GLY A 479 -14.26 -13.64 -9.70
N GLY A 480 -13.23 -13.23 -8.96
CA GLY A 480 -13.33 -12.77 -7.57
C GLY A 480 -12.22 -13.31 -6.67
N LEU A 481 -11.98 -12.63 -5.54
CA LEU A 481 -10.96 -13.00 -4.54
C LEU A 481 -11.46 -14.00 -3.50
N ASP A 482 -12.75 -14.31 -3.50
CA ASP A 482 -13.45 -15.20 -2.56
C ASP A 482 -13.37 -16.69 -2.93
N ARG A 483 -12.96 -17.01 -4.16
CA ARG A 483 -12.84 -18.37 -4.69
C ARG A 483 -11.73 -18.47 -5.72
N THR A 484 -11.37 -19.70 -6.08
CA THR A 484 -10.41 -19.97 -7.16
C THR A 484 -11.05 -20.80 -8.28
N GLU A 485 -10.67 -20.51 -9.52
CA GLU A 485 -11.12 -21.23 -10.71
C GLU A 485 -9.97 -21.33 -11.70
N LEU A 486 -9.53 -22.53 -12.08
CA LEU A 486 -8.41 -22.68 -13.02
C LEU A 486 -8.81 -22.26 -14.44
N LEU A 487 -7.82 -21.94 -15.26
CA LEU A 487 -7.99 -21.71 -16.70
C LEU A 487 -8.11 -23.03 -17.45
N GLU A 488 -8.87 -23.00 -18.53
CA GLU A 488 -8.75 -23.98 -19.60
C GLU A 488 -7.63 -23.52 -20.56
N PRO A 489 -6.60 -24.36 -20.80
CA PRO A 489 -5.46 -23.96 -21.62
C PRO A 489 -5.85 -23.54 -23.05
N ASN A 490 -5.31 -22.40 -23.48
CA ASN A 490 -5.51 -21.77 -24.79
C ASN A 490 -6.96 -21.33 -25.07
N GLU A 491 -7.78 -21.15 -24.04
CA GLU A 491 -9.10 -20.52 -24.19
C GLU A 491 -9.01 -19.01 -23.97
N ALA A 492 -9.59 -18.24 -24.91
CA ALA A 492 -9.67 -16.79 -24.82
C ALA A 492 -10.50 -16.36 -23.61
N THR A 493 -9.86 -15.72 -22.64
CA THR A 493 -10.45 -15.36 -21.34
C THR A 493 -10.33 -13.86 -21.09
N GLY A 494 -11.37 -13.26 -20.51
CA GLY A 494 -11.34 -11.87 -20.08
C GLY A 494 -10.82 -11.69 -18.65
N PHE A 495 -9.95 -10.71 -18.45
CA PHE A 495 -9.31 -10.36 -17.18
C PHE A 495 -9.48 -8.86 -16.90
N ARG A 496 -9.73 -8.52 -15.63
CA ARG A 496 -9.84 -7.14 -15.15
C ARG A 496 -8.76 -6.88 -14.12
N ILE A 497 -7.65 -6.31 -14.58
CA ILE A 497 -6.48 -6.04 -13.74
C ILE A 497 -6.66 -4.63 -13.17
N ARG A 498 -6.92 -4.54 -11.86
CA ARG A 498 -6.96 -3.25 -11.16
C ARG A 498 -5.54 -2.81 -10.85
N LEU A 499 -5.19 -1.59 -11.23
CA LEU A 499 -3.93 -0.95 -10.86
C LEU A 499 -4.17 -0.07 -9.63
N TYR A 500 -3.09 0.32 -8.96
CA TYR A 500 -3.19 1.35 -7.93
C TYR A 500 -3.76 2.66 -8.52
N PRO A 501 -4.62 3.37 -7.78
CA PRO A 501 -5.12 4.67 -8.23
C PRO A 501 -3.96 5.68 -8.32
N MET A 502 -4.11 6.66 -9.21
CA MET A 502 -3.10 7.67 -9.47
C MET A 502 -3.73 9.04 -9.71
N SER A 503 -2.92 10.09 -9.58
CA SER A 503 -3.20 11.44 -10.10
C SER A 503 -1.95 11.97 -10.78
N HIS A 504 -2.02 12.10 -12.11
CA HIS A 504 -0.89 12.49 -12.95
C HIS A 504 -1.34 13.33 -14.14
N VAL A 505 -0.50 14.25 -14.60
CA VAL A 505 -0.66 14.91 -15.90
C VAL A 505 0.47 14.44 -16.82
N PHE A 506 0.11 13.69 -17.86
CA PHE A 506 1.01 13.45 -18.98
C PHE A 506 1.10 14.75 -19.77
N ARG A 507 2.31 15.31 -19.88
CA ARG A 507 2.49 16.61 -20.55
C ARG A 507 2.38 16.48 -22.07
N ALA A 508 2.06 17.57 -22.75
CA ALA A 508 2.22 17.65 -24.20
C ALA A 508 3.63 17.19 -24.61
N GLY A 509 3.71 16.35 -25.64
CA GLY A 509 4.94 15.70 -26.10
C GLY A 509 5.31 14.40 -25.38
N HIS A 510 4.77 14.14 -24.19
CA HIS A 510 4.93 12.86 -23.50
C HIS A 510 4.05 11.78 -24.13
N ARG A 511 4.27 10.52 -23.74
CA ARG A 511 3.46 9.36 -24.18
C ARG A 511 3.00 8.54 -23.00
N ILE A 512 1.82 7.97 -23.14
CA ILE A 512 1.30 6.96 -22.24
C ILE A 512 1.84 5.62 -22.70
N ARG A 513 2.44 4.84 -21.80
CA ARG A 513 2.89 3.49 -22.12
C ARG A 513 2.30 2.48 -21.15
N LEU A 514 1.79 1.38 -21.71
CA LEU A 514 1.34 0.20 -20.98
C LEU A 514 2.36 -0.92 -21.17
N GLN A 515 2.76 -1.52 -20.07
CA GLN A 515 3.52 -2.77 -20.06
C GLN A 515 2.62 -3.92 -19.61
N VAL A 516 2.69 -5.08 -20.27
CA VAL A 516 2.03 -6.32 -19.85
C VAL A 516 3.04 -7.44 -19.73
N THR A 517 3.07 -8.12 -18.60
CA THR A 517 3.94 -9.29 -18.34
C THR A 517 3.23 -10.26 -17.38
N SER A 518 3.91 -11.32 -16.94
CA SER A 518 3.35 -12.33 -16.03
C SER A 518 4.09 -12.44 -14.71
N SER A 519 4.94 -11.46 -14.36
CA SER A 519 5.59 -11.43 -13.05
C SER A 519 6.08 -10.05 -12.63
N CYS A 520 6.20 -9.89 -11.31
CA CYS A 520 6.80 -8.73 -10.64
C CYS A 520 7.44 -9.24 -9.34
N PHE A 521 8.64 -9.81 -9.45
CA PHE A 521 9.28 -10.59 -8.40
C PHE A 521 10.52 -9.88 -7.81
N PRO A 522 10.78 -9.91 -6.49
CA PRO A 522 10.10 -10.70 -5.46
C PRO A 522 8.96 -9.97 -4.76
N ARG A 523 8.48 -8.83 -5.28
CA ARG A 523 7.35 -8.12 -4.67
C ARG A 523 6.17 -9.06 -4.45
N PHE A 524 5.76 -9.78 -5.49
CA PHE A 524 4.77 -10.84 -5.42
C PHE A 524 5.41 -12.22 -5.53
N SER A 525 4.78 -13.23 -4.94
CA SER A 525 5.13 -14.62 -5.20
C SER A 525 4.89 -14.94 -6.67
N ARG A 526 5.88 -15.53 -7.33
CA ARG A 526 5.76 -15.96 -8.73
C ARG A 526 4.71 -17.06 -8.88
N ASN A 527 3.85 -16.96 -9.88
CA ASN A 527 2.99 -18.10 -10.27
C ASN A 527 3.84 -19.23 -10.85
N LEU A 528 3.56 -20.47 -10.48
CA LEU A 528 4.30 -21.63 -10.97
C LEU A 528 3.70 -22.25 -12.25
N ASN A 529 2.60 -21.67 -12.74
CA ASN A 529 1.85 -22.05 -13.94
C ASN A 529 1.23 -23.47 -13.91
N THR A 530 1.04 -24.04 -12.72
CA THR A 530 0.55 -25.41 -12.54
C THR A 530 -0.86 -25.50 -11.95
N GLY A 531 -1.35 -24.43 -11.33
CA GLY A 531 -2.55 -24.47 -10.49
C GLY A 531 -2.30 -25.05 -9.09
N GLU A 532 -1.04 -25.33 -8.71
CA GLU A 532 -0.70 -25.75 -7.35
C GLU A 532 -1.02 -24.65 -6.32
N ASP A 533 -1.10 -25.06 -5.06
CA ASP A 533 -1.25 -24.17 -3.92
C ASP A 533 -0.10 -23.14 -3.85
N VAL A 534 -0.42 -21.91 -3.41
CA VAL A 534 0.53 -20.80 -3.39
C VAL A 534 1.64 -21.00 -2.37
N GLY A 535 1.34 -21.60 -1.22
CA GLY A 535 2.28 -21.79 -0.12
C GLY A 535 3.17 -23.02 -0.32
N THR A 536 2.58 -24.12 -0.77
CA THR A 536 3.19 -25.46 -0.80
C THR A 536 3.63 -25.93 -2.19
N GLY A 537 3.21 -25.24 -3.25
CA GLY A 537 3.59 -25.56 -4.63
C GLY A 537 5.09 -25.51 -4.88
N THR A 538 5.59 -26.41 -5.72
CA THR A 538 7.03 -26.51 -6.05
C THR A 538 7.30 -26.75 -7.54
N ARG A 539 6.32 -27.28 -8.28
CA ARG A 539 6.52 -27.60 -9.69
C ARG A 539 6.29 -26.37 -10.55
N MET A 540 7.28 -26.04 -11.37
CA MET A 540 7.23 -24.92 -12.31
C MET A 540 7.05 -25.41 -13.74
N ARG A 541 6.19 -24.75 -14.49
CA ARG A 541 6.06 -24.89 -15.95
C ARG A 541 6.24 -23.52 -16.61
N THR A 542 6.82 -23.51 -17.80
CA THR A 542 6.77 -22.33 -18.66
C THR A 542 5.36 -22.22 -19.24
N ALA A 543 4.81 -21.01 -19.27
CA ALA A 543 3.53 -20.71 -19.91
C ALA A 543 3.76 -19.87 -21.16
N CYS A 544 3.12 -20.23 -22.27
CA CYS A 544 2.97 -19.34 -23.41
C CYS A 544 1.69 -18.53 -23.19
N ASN A 545 1.85 -17.22 -22.97
CA ASN A 545 0.74 -16.31 -22.74
C ASN A 545 0.54 -15.46 -23.99
N THR A 546 -0.72 -15.30 -24.40
CA THR A 546 -1.11 -14.57 -25.62
C THR A 546 -2.08 -13.46 -25.26
N VAL A 547 -1.80 -12.22 -25.66
CA VAL A 547 -2.68 -11.07 -25.49
C VAL A 547 -3.44 -10.82 -26.80
N LEU A 548 -4.76 -10.78 -26.70
CA LEU A 548 -5.68 -10.59 -27.83
C LEU A 548 -6.11 -9.12 -27.88
N HIS A 549 -6.08 -8.53 -29.07
CA HIS A 549 -6.49 -7.14 -29.29
C HIS A 549 -7.15 -6.97 -30.67
N SER A 550 -8.17 -7.79 -30.94
CA SER A 550 -8.96 -7.71 -32.17
C SER A 550 -10.34 -7.09 -31.90
N ALA A 551 -11.14 -6.86 -32.95
CA ALA A 551 -12.49 -6.34 -32.84
C ALA A 551 -13.40 -7.16 -31.90
N GLY A 552 -13.17 -8.48 -31.80
CA GLY A 552 -13.90 -9.36 -30.88
C GLY A 552 -13.31 -9.40 -29.46
N TYR A 553 -12.05 -9.00 -29.30
CA TYR A 553 -11.30 -9.03 -28.05
C TYR A 553 -10.57 -7.69 -27.82
N PRO A 554 -11.31 -6.59 -27.60
CA PRO A 554 -10.72 -5.26 -27.58
C PRO A 554 -10.03 -4.98 -26.24
N SER A 555 -8.84 -5.54 -26.02
CA SER A 555 -8.04 -5.25 -24.83
C SER A 555 -7.72 -3.76 -24.75
N HIS A 556 -7.86 -3.16 -23.56
CA HIS A 556 -7.66 -1.74 -23.35
C HIS A 556 -7.30 -1.41 -21.91
N VAL A 557 -6.61 -0.28 -21.70
CA VAL A 557 -6.56 0.39 -20.41
C VAL A 557 -7.68 1.42 -20.32
N ARG A 558 -8.36 1.49 -19.17
CA ARG A 558 -9.34 2.53 -18.84
C ARG A 558 -8.65 3.59 -18.02
N LEU A 559 -8.50 4.78 -18.60
CA LEU A 559 -7.87 5.92 -17.95
C LEU A 559 -8.95 6.91 -17.46
N PRO A 560 -8.95 7.28 -16.16
CA PRO A 560 -9.85 8.27 -15.59
C PRO A 560 -9.41 9.68 -15.99
N VAL A 561 -9.83 10.13 -17.18
CA VAL A 561 -9.44 11.42 -17.76
C VAL A 561 -10.29 12.54 -17.16
N ARG A 562 -9.62 13.61 -16.72
CA ARG A 562 -10.29 14.86 -16.33
C ARG A 562 -10.33 15.81 -17.51
N ALA A 563 -11.48 16.46 -17.71
CA ALA A 563 -11.57 17.55 -18.67
C ALA A 563 -10.61 18.69 -18.27
N PRO A 564 -10.01 19.41 -19.24
CA PRO A 564 -9.22 20.60 -18.94
C PRO A 564 -10.07 21.55 -18.11
N GLN A 565 -9.61 21.89 -16.91
CA GLN A 565 -10.21 22.99 -16.16
C GLN A 565 -9.75 24.27 -16.86
N SER A 566 -10.70 25.04 -17.40
CA SER A 566 -10.42 26.42 -17.80
C SER A 566 -10.03 27.19 -16.53
N ASP A 567 -8.77 27.64 -16.47
CA ASP A 567 -8.21 28.43 -15.38
C ASP A 567 -9.05 29.68 -15.06
#